data_AF-A0A9P8WIV5-F1
#
_entry.id   AF-A0A9P8WIV5-F1
#
_cell.length_a   1.000
_cell.length_b   1.000
_cell.length_c   1.000
_cell.angle_alpha   90.00
_cell.angle_beta   90.00
_cell.angle_gamma   90.00
#
_symmetry.space_group_name_H-M   'P 1'
#
loop_
_entity.id
_entity.type
_entity.pdbx_description
1 polymer ?
#
loop_
_entity_poly.entity_id
_entity_poly.type
_entity_poly.pdbx_seq_one_letter_code
_entity_poly.pdbx_strand_id
1 'polypeptide(L)'
;MNTKRGSAKGVSLAKRKANVNAFDKLGDNPTEEQLKEAAATVALAELEERVADVRDSWETDSLFEDVFEDLANNPSAAKKNDPHACSPEEASRLRRELRELGPSVFCQRTVDSGRYTTKKLLSAFGIRAPAFLEGAEDHAYFSLLSLAITRELSKRAKLSRYNSVDDAVELIAKSKNIILLTGAGISTSLGIPDFRSKGTGLYSKLGNLGLNDPQEVFDIDVFKQDPTIFYSVAKDILPETGKFTPTHKFIAMLNERGKLLTNYSQNIDNLEVKAGVPQDKLVQCHGSFGTATCVQCGYQMVGEKIFPDIKAGKIPRCPRCIQSLRTNGGPNKRKRSAGAEKKRRRWSADESSDESEYDIPSAGVMKPDITFFGEALPDEFSRRLTENDRDKVDLVVVIGTSLKVTPVSEIVSWLPSHVPQIYISRQAVSHINFDIDLLGDCDVVVTELCRRLGWPLKHEMVPKDQTIDVHMEEGYRSRHNSTKNGTKNGAKNGTKNGNNNKKKK
;
A
#
# COMPACT_ATOMS: atom_id res chain seq x y z
N MET A 1 10.68 -55.85 -15.52
CA MET A 1 10.84 -55.16 -16.82
C MET A 1 11.42 -53.78 -16.56
N ASN A 2 12.61 -53.55 -17.09
CA ASN A 2 13.48 -52.42 -16.80
C ASN A 2 13.27 -51.38 -17.93
N THR A 3 12.60 -50.25 -17.67
CA THR A 3 12.43 -49.19 -18.68
C THR A 3 13.07 -47.90 -18.20
N LYS A 4 14.23 -47.63 -18.78
CA LYS A 4 15.07 -46.44 -18.64
C LYS A 4 14.27 -45.16 -18.94
N ARG A 5 14.26 -44.22 -17.99
CA ARG A 5 13.95 -42.80 -18.25
C ARG A 5 15.18 -42.17 -18.93
N GLY A 6 15.00 -41.67 -20.15
CA GLY A 6 16.01 -40.91 -20.86
C GLY A 6 16.26 -39.58 -20.16
N SER A 7 17.50 -39.37 -19.72
CA SER A 7 17.99 -38.06 -19.28
C SER A 7 18.10 -37.15 -20.51
N ALA A 8 17.20 -36.17 -20.63
CA ALA A 8 17.42 -35.06 -21.54
C ALA A 8 18.70 -34.33 -21.08
N LYS A 9 19.73 -34.35 -21.93
CA LYS A 9 20.98 -33.60 -21.73
C LYS A 9 20.62 -32.12 -21.69
N GLY A 10 20.61 -31.54 -20.49
CA GLY A 10 20.68 -30.09 -20.34
C GLY A 10 21.93 -29.59 -21.05
N VAL A 11 21.76 -28.63 -21.95
CA VAL A 11 22.87 -27.89 -22.52
C VAL A 11 23.59 -27.21 -21.37
N SER A 12 24.76 -27.75 -21.00
CA SER A 12 25.70 -27.10 -20.09
C SER A 12 26.21 -25.84 -20.79
N LEU A 13 25.48 -24.73 -20.66
CA LEU A 13 26.02 -23.41 -20.87
C LEU A 13 27.17 -23.26 -19.87
N ALA A 14 28.38 -23.15 -20.39
CA ALA A 14 29.56 -22.88 -19.58
C ALA A 14 29.26 -21.64 -18.72
N LYS A 15 29.19 -21.83 -17.40
CA LYS A 15 29.21 -20.72 -16.44
C LYS A 15 30.45 -19.89 -16.78
N ARG A 16 30.29 -18.74 -17.45
CA ARG A 16 31.34 -17.73 -17.48
C ARG A 16 31.55 -17.35 -16.02
N LYS A 17 32.70 -17.73 -15.45
CA LYS A 17 33.09 -17.26 -14.12
C LYS A 17 33.00 -15.74 -14.15
N ALA A 18 32.21 -15.16 -13.24
CA ALA A 18 32.20 -13.73 -12.99
C ALA A 18 33.65 -13.25 -12.81
N ASN A 19 34.03 -12.16 -13.47
CA ASN A 19 35.39 -11.62 -13.43
C ASN A 19 35.60 -10.86 -12.10
N VAL A 20 35.67 -11.58 -10.98
CA VAL A 20 35.99 -11.00 -9.65
C VAL A 20 37.45 -10.50 -9.58
N ASN A 21 38.26 -10.87 -10.57
CA ASN A 21 39.69 -10.58 -10.66
C ASN A 21 40.00 -9.37 -11.58
N ALA A 22 39.11 -8.38 -11.66
CA ALA A 22 39.33 -7.21 -12.52
C ALA A 22 40.51 -6.35 -12.02
N PHE A 23 40.70 -6.25 -10.70
CA PHE A 23 41.86 -5.58 -10.10
C PHE A 23 43.17 -6.36 -10.34
N ASP A 24 43.14 -7.69 -10.40
CA ASP A 24 44.34 -8.53 -10.63
C ASP A 24 44.90 -8.42 -12.06
N LYS A 25 44.17 -7.78 -12.98
CA LYS A 25 44.57 -7.55 -14.37
C LYS A 25 45.19 -6.16 -14.58
N LEU A 26 45.24 -5.33 -13.53
CA LEU A 26 45.89 -4.03 -13.56
C LEU A 26 47.41 -4.23 -13.40
N GLY A 27 48.20 -3.53 -14.22
CA GLY A 27 49.66 -3.52 -14.08
C GLY A 27 50.12 -2.71 -12.85
N ASP A 28 51.42 -2.72 -12.53
CA ASP A 28 51.99 -2.15 -11.29
C ASP A 28 51.76 -0.64 -11.06
N ASN A 29 51.30 0.12 -12.07
CA ASN A 29 50.88 1.52 -11.95
C ASN A 29 49.62 1.78 -12.79
N PRO A 30 48.43 1.41 -12.29
CA PRO A 30 47.19 1.66 -13.01
C PRO A 30 46.81 3.13 -12.95
N THR A 31 46.32 3.64 -14.07
CA THR A 31 45.76 4.99 -14.14
C THR A 31 44.46 5.08 -13.34
N GLU A 32 44.08 6.29 -12.92
CA GLU A 32 42.85 6.52 -12.16
C GLU A 32 41.59 6.03 -12.92
N GLU A 33 41.60 6.13 -14.25
CA GLU A 33 40.53 5.58 -15.11
C GLU A 33 40.47 4.05 -15.07
N GLN A 34 41.61 3.37 -15.09
CA GLN A 34 41.66 1.90 -15.03
C GLN A 34 41.22 1.37 -13.66
N LEU A 35 41.51 2.11 -12.58
CA LEU A 35 41.01 1.80 -11.24
C LEU A 35 39.50 1.99 -11.14
N LYS A 36 38.96 3.05 -11.74
CA LYS A 36 37.50 3.30 -11.81
C LYS A 36 36.78 2.22 -12.64
N GLU A 37 37.36 1.78 -13.76
CA GLU A 37 36.80 0.74 -14.62
C GLU A 37 36.82 -0.65 -13.97
N ALA A 38 37.91 -0.99 -13.27
CA ALA A 38 37.99 -2.21 -12.47
C ALA A 38 37.00 -2.21 -11.30
N ALA A 39 36.86 -1.07 -10.60
CA ALA A 39 35.87 -0.91 -9.54
C ALA A 39 34.43 -1.05 -10.05
N ALA A 40 34.11 -0.45 -11.21
CA ALA A 40 32.81 -0.57 -11.85
C ALA A 40 32.51 -2.03 -12.26
N THR A 41 33.50 -2.74 -12.79
CA THR A 41 33.36 -4.15 -13.20
C THR A 41 33.12 -5.08 -12.02
N VAL A 42 33.84 -4.90 -10.91
CA VAL A 42 33.65 -5.67 -9.68
C VAL A 42 32.31 -5.34 -9.04
N ALA A 43 31.94 -4.07 -8.98
CA ALA A 43 30.63 -3.64 -8.47
C ALA A 43 29.48 -4.22 -9.31
N LEU A 44 29.62 -4.31 -10.63
CA LEU A 44 28.61 -4.95 -11.50
C LEU A 44 28.49 -6.45 -11.21
N ALA A 45 29.61 -7.14 -11.02
CA ALA A 45 29.63 -8.58 -10.75
C ALA A 45 29.06 -8.93 -9.37
N GLU A 46 29.43 -8.18 -8.32
CA GLU A 46 28.88 -8.32 -6.97
C GLU A 46 27.38 -7.99 -6.94
N LEU A 47 26.96 -7.02 -7.76
CA LEU A 47 25.55 -6.68 -7.91
C LEU A 47 24.77 -7.77 -8.66
N GLU A 48 25.30 -8.34 -9.75
CA GLU A 48 24.66 -9.46 -10.46
C GLU A 48 24.44 -10.68 -9.53
N GLU A 49 25.39 -10.94 -8.62
CA GLU A 49 25.28 -11.98 -7.60
C GLU A 49 24.21 -11.63 -6.55
N ARG A 50 24.18 -10.38 -6.07
CA ARG A 50 23.12 -9.90 -5.16
C ARG A 50 21.74 -9.88 -5.81
N VAL A 51 21.63 -9.57 -7.11
CA VAL A 51 20.38 -9.60 -7.88
C VAL A 51 19.83 -11.03 -8.00
N ALA A 52 20.71 -12.04 -8.05
CA ALA A 52 20.31 -13.44 -8.03
C ALA A 52 19.79 -13.86 -6.64
N ASP A 53 20.40 -13.35 -5.56
CA ASP A 53 19.99 -13.63 -4.17
C ASP A 53 18.74 -12.86 -3.71
N VAL A 54 18.50 -11.65 -4.23
CA VAL A 54 17.33 -10.80 -3.91
C VAL A 54 16.01 -11.41 -4.38
N ARG A 55 16.04 -12.37 -5.31
CA ARG A 55 14.84 -13.10 -5.73
C ARG A 55 14.19 -13.94 -4.62
N ASP A 56 14.91 -14.18 -3.52
CA ASP A 56 14.49 -15.05 -2.39
C ASP A 56 14.35 -14.34 -1.02
N SER A 57 14.59 -13.01 -0.91
CA SER A 57 14.62 -12.31 0.40
C SER A 57 13.44 -11.35 0.60
N TRP A 58 12.59 -11.66 1.59
CA TRP A 58 11.29 -11.00 1.85
C TRP A 58 11.37 -9.74 2.74
N GLU A 59 12.48 -9.51 3.44
CA GLU A 59 12.58 -8.45 4.47
C GLU A 59 13.25 -7.16 3.95
N THR A 60 13.98 -7.25 2.85
CA THR A 60 14.80 -6.14 2.32
C THR A 60 14.06 -5.23 1.35
N ASP A 61 12.83 -5.51 0.92
CA ASP A 61 12.12 -4.65 -0.06
C ASP A 61 11.41 -3.44 0.60
N SER A 62 10.92 -3.56 1.84
CA SER A 62 10.13 -2.51 2.49
C SER A 62 10.95 -1.26 2.86
N LEU A 63 12.18 -1.44 3.38
CA LEU A 63 13.05 -0.33 3.78
C LEU A 63 13.56 0.49 2.58
N PHE A 64 13.65 -0.13 1.40
CA PHE A 64 14.16 0.55 0.20
C PHE A 64 13.05 1.27 -0.54
N GLU A 65 11.81 0.76 -0.53
CA GLU A 65 10.66 1.47 -1.10
C GLU A 65 10.43 2.80 -0.37
N ASP A 66 10.56 2.87 0.95
CA ASP A 66 10.40 4.13 1.71
C ASP A 66 11.44 5.20 1.30
N VAL A 67 12.71 4.82 1.14
CA VAL A 67 13.78 5.75 0.72
C VAL A 67 13.59 6.25 -0.72
N PHE A 68 13.16 5.39 -1.63
CA PHE A 68 12.90 5.79 -3.01
C PHE A 68 11.60 6.59 -3.15
N GLU A 69 10.59 6.30 -2.33
CA GLU A 69 9.39 7.11 -2.26
C GLU A 69 9.70 8.50 -1.70
N ASP A 70 10.55 8.63 -0.69
CA ASP A 70 11.01 9.94 -0.20
C ASP A 70 11.73 10.72 -1.29
N LEU A 71 12.58 10.05 -2.07
CA LEU A 71 13.25 10.68 -3.23
C LEU A 71 12.25 11.05 -4.34
N ALA A 72 11.19 10.27 -4.55
CA ALA A 72 10.16 10.56 -5.54
C ALA A 72 9.15 11.63 -5.07
N ASN A 73 8.87 11.73 -3.76
CA ASN A 73 7.81 12.55 -3.17
C ASN A 73 8.29 13.90 -2.61
N ASN A 74 9.60 14.17 -2.52
CA ASN A 74 10.11 15.44 -1.99
C ASN A 74 9.83 16.64 -2.94
N PRO A 75 8.93 17.59 -2.61
CA PRO A 75 8.38 18.56 -3.57
C PRO A 75 9.25 19.81 -3.81
N SER A 76 10.51 19.85 -3.41
CA SER A 76 11.35 21.04 -3.60
C SER A 76 11.84 21.13 -5.05
N ALA A 77 11.06 21.82 -5.89
CA ALA A 77 11.34 22.26 -7.27
C ALA A 77 11.12 21.24 -8.40
N ALA A 78 9.86 20.92 -8.69
CA ALA A 78 9.44 20.57 -10.04
C ALA A 78 9.54 21.82 -10.94
N LYS A 79 10.73 22.12 -11.46
CA LYS A 79 10.84 23.02 -12.63
C LYS A 79 10.26 22.25 -13.81
N LYS A 80 9.12 22.70 -14.35
CA LYS A 80 8.44 22.14 -15.54
C LYS A 80 9.31 22.08 -16.81
N ASN A 81 10.58 22.50 -16.75
CA ASN A 81 11.56 22.51 -17.84
C ASN A 81 12.96 22.15 -17.29
N ASP A 82 13.15 20.95 -16.73
CA ASP A 82 14.50 20.43 -16.49
C ASP A 82 15.02 19.80 -17.81
N PRO A 83 16.09 20.33 -18.43
CA PRO A 83 16.69 19.76 -19.64
C PRO A 83 17.16 18.31 -19.45
N HIS A 84 17.36 17.89 -18.19
CA HIS A 84 17.84 16.56 -17.84
C HIS A 84 16.73 15.57 -17.48
N ALA A 85 15.45 15.96 -17.54
CA ALA A 85 14.33 15.05 -17.31
C ALA A 85 13.83 14.39 -18.61
N CYS A 86 13.48 13.10 -18.56
CA CYS A 86 12.83 12.41 -19.66
C CYS A 86 11.37 12.84 -19.83
N SER A 87 10.91 12.92 -21.08
CA SER A 87 9.47 12.98 -21.35
C SER A 87 8.80 11.65 -20.97
N PRO A 88 7.49 11.62 -20.70
CA PRO A 88 6.77 10.37 -20.38
C PRO A 88 6.92 9.28 -21.46
N GLU A 89 6.96 9.71 -22.72
CA GLU A 89 7.13 8.83 -23.89
C GLU A 89 8.55 8.27 -23.97
N GLU A 90 9.56 9.13 -23.73
CA GLU A 90 10.96 8.72 -23.69
C GLU A 90 11.22 7.75 -22.52
N ALA A 91 10.69 8.05 -21.34
CA ALA A 91 10.77 7.18 -20.17
C ALA A 91 10.15 5.80 -20.42
N SER A 92 8.99 5.77 -21.08
CA SER A 92 8.31 4.52 -21.46
C SER A 92 9.11 3.72 -22.48
N ARG A 93 9.75 4.39 -23.45
CA ARG A 93 10.64 3.75 -24.42
C ARG A 93 11.87 3.14 -23.76
N LEU A 94 12.55 3.89 -22.89
CA LEU A 94 13.75 3.42 -22.18
C LEU A 94 13.45 2.23 -21.28
N ARG A 95 12.34 2.25 -20.52
CA ARG A 95 11.92 1.11 -19.70
C ARG A 95 11.61 -0.13 -20.53
N ARG A 96 11.02 0.04 -21.73
CA ARG A 96 10.80 -1.07 -22.66
C ARG A 96 12.12 -1.62 -23.21
N GLU A 97 13.02 -0.75 -23.63
CA GLU A 97 14.34 -1.13 -24.14
C GLU A 97 15.15 -1.90 -23.08
N LEU A 98 15.09 -1.47 -21.82
CA LEU A 98 15.69 -2.20 -20.69
C LEU A 98 15.17 -3.64 -20.59
N ARG A 99 13.84 -3.84 -20.73
CA ARG A 99 13.23 -5.18 -20.63
C ARG A 99 13.54 -6.06 -21.85
N GLU A 100 13.62 -5.46 -23.03
CA GLU A 100 13.88 -6.18 -24.29
C GLU A 100 15.36 -6.59 -24.44
N LEU A 101 16.28 -5.71 -24.07
CA LEU A 101 17.72 -5.92 -24.25
C LEU A 101 18.41 -6.51 -23.01
N GLY A 102 17.80 -6.35 -21.83
CA GLY A 102 18.40 -6.68 -20.55
C GLY A 102 19.34 -5.57 -20.03
N PRO A 103 19.72 -5.62 -18.74
CA PRO A 103 20.43 -4.54 -18.06
C PRO A 103 21.80 -4.25 -18.65
N SER A 104 22.60 -5.28 -18.96
CA SER A 104 23.96 -5.12 -19.49
C SER A 104 23.98 -4.39 -20.84
N VAL A 105 23.17 -4.85 -21.81
CA VAL A 105 23.10 -4.24 -23.15
C VAL A 105 22.46 -2.85 -23.09
N PHE A 106 21.50 -2.64 -22.17
CA PHE A 106 20.89 -1.34 -21.94
C PHE A 106 21.93 -0.31 -21.46
N CYS A 107 22.74 -0.63 -20.44
CA CYS A 107 23.79 0.27 -19.94
C CYS A 107 24.82 0.60 -21.03
N GLN A 108 25.26 -0.42 -21.79
CA GLN A 108 26.18 -0.25 -22.91
C GLN A 108 25.66 0.73 -23.98
N ARG A 109 24.36 0.66 -24.28
CA ARG A 109 23.73 1.53 -25.30
C ARG A 109 23.35 2.91 -24.79
N THR A 110 23.30 3.12 -23.48
CA THR A 110 22.80 4.35 -22.87
C THR A 110 23.91 5.15 -22.18
N VAL A 111 24.34 4.72 -21.00
CA VAL A 111 25.36 5.42 -20.19
C VAL A 111 26.74 5.24 -20.79
N ASP A 112 27.15 4.01 -21.09
CA ASP A 112 28.53 3.72 -21.51
C ASP A 112 28.84 4.31 -22.89
N SER A 113 27.81 4.46 -23.74
CA SER A 113 27.93 5.12 -25.05
C SER A 113 27.86 6.65 -24.98
N GLY A 114 27.62 7.22 -23.79
CA GLY A 114 27.41 8.66 -23.59
C GLY A 114 26.11 9.20 -24.19
N ARG A 115 25.20 8.33 -24.65
CA ARG A 115 23.93 8.73 -25.28
C ARG A 115 22.98 9.41 -24.28
N TYR A 116 22.99 8.96 -23.03
CA TYR A 116 22.17 9.48 -21.96
C TYR A 116 23.00 9.68 -20.70
N THR A 117 22.77 10.80 -20.00
CA THR A 117 23.34 10.97 -18.66
C THR A 117 22.61 10.09 -17.65
N THR A 118 23.32 9.69 -16.61
CA THR A 118 22.78 8.82 -15.56
C THR A 118 21.60 9.48 -14.85
N LYS A 119 21.69 10.80 -14.61
CA LYS A 119 20.58 11.61 -14.06
C LYS A 119 19.33 11.55 -14.95
N LYS A 120 19.51 11.59 -16.27
CA LYS A 120 18.39 11.49 -17.21
C LYS A 120 17.76 10.10 -17.19
N LEU A 121 18.56 9.04 -17.11
CA LEU A 121 18.04 7.68 -16.95
C LEU A 121 17.31 7.49 -15.63
N LEU A 122 17.83 8.00 -14.51
CA LEU A 122 17.12 7.96 -13.22
C LEU A 122 15.72 8.59 -13.31
N SER A 123 15.60 9.71 -14.02
CA SER A 123 14.29 10.34 -14.27
C SER A 123 13.35 9.46 -15.10
N ALA A 124 13.87 8.63 -16.02
CA ALA A 124 13.08 7.67 -16.78
C ALA A 124 12.48 6.56 -15.90
N PHE A 125 13.15 6.23 -14.78
CA PHE A 125 12.66 5.30 -13.77
C PHE A 125 11.87 5.98 -12.64
N GLY A 126 11.58 7.28 -12.77
CA GLY A 126 10.82 8.06 -11.78
C GLY A 126 11.59 8.32 -10.49
N ILE A 127 12.92 8.23 -10.50
CA ILE A 127 13.78 8.46 -9.34
C ILE A 127 14.44 9.83 -9.49
N ARG A 128 14.26 10.67 -8.47
CA ARG A 128 14.97 11.95 -8.40
C ARG A 128 16.33 11.73 -7.73
N ALA A 129 17.35 12.36 -8.31
CA ALA A 129 18.65 12.48 -7.69
C ALA A 129 18.54 13.12 -6.29
N PRO A 130 19.11 12.51 -5.23
CA PRO A 130 19.25 13.14 -3.93
C PRO A 130 19.99 14.48 -4.02
N ALA A 131 19.60 15.46 -3.19
CA ALA A 131 20.20 16.79 -3.21
C ALA A 131 21.72 16.80 -2.98
N PHE A 132 22.24 15.85 -2.18
CA PHE A 132 23.69 15.73 -1.93
C PHE A 132 24.49 15.23 -3.13
N LEU A 133 23.84 14.63 -4.15
CA LEU A 133 24.48 14.25 -5.41
C LEU A 133 24.37 15.35 -6.47
N GLU A 134 23.60 16.41 -6.23
CA GLU A 134 23.34 17.43 -7.23
C GLU A 134 24.63 18.17 -7.63
N GLY A 135 25.02 18.05 -8.90
CA GLY A 135 26.27 18.60 -9.44
C GLY A 135 27.47 17.63 -9.41
N ALA A 136 27.33 16.42 -8.85
CA ALA A 136 28.35 15.38 -8.92
C ALA A 136 28.51 14.80 -10.34
N GLU A 137 29.64 14.14 -10.60
CA GLU A 137 29.89 13.43 -11.85
C GLU A 137 28.95 12.23 -12.05
N ASP A 138 28.73 11.83 -13.31
CA ASP A 138 27.78 10.78 -13.68
C ASP A 138 28.04 9.44 -12.98
N HIS A 139 29.31 9.11 -12.71
CA HIS A 139 29.67 7.86 -12.03
C HIS A 139 29.10 7.77 -10.60
N ALA A 140 28.85 8.91 -9.94
CA ALA A 140 28.30 8.94 -8.58
C ALA A 140 26.85 8.44 -8.54
N TYR A 141 26.18 8.42 -9.70
CA TYR A 141 24.80 8.00 -9.85
C TYR A 141 24.64 6.54 -10.28
N PHE A 142 25.72 5.84 -10.66
CA PHE A 142 25.65 4.48 -11.20
C PHE A 142 25.04 3.48 -10.22
N SER A 143 25.31 3.62 -8.91
CA SER A 143 24.73 2.76 -7.88
C SER A 143 23.21 2.94 -7.78
N LEU A 144 22.73 4.20 -7.83
CA LEU A 144 21.30 4.50 -7.87
C LEU A 144 20.66 3.97 -9.16
N LEU A 145 21.33 4.12 -10.31
CA LEU A 145 20.81 3.65 -11.58
C LEU A 145 20.68 2.13 -11.61
N SER A 146 21.66 1.43 -11.07
CA SER A 146 21.65 -0.04 -10.98
C SER A 146 20.50 -0.53 -10.11
N LEU A 147 20.24 0.16 -8.99
CA LEU A 147 19.12 -0.15 -8.11
C LEU A 147 17.77 0.18 -8.78
N ALA A 148 17.70 1.30 -9.52
CA ALA A 148 16.55 1.67 -10.34
C ALA A 148 16.21 0.61 -11.40
N ILE A 149 17.23 0.11 -12.09
CA ILE A 149 17.11 -0.95 -13.11
C ILE A 149 16.61 -2.24 -12.47
N THR A 150 17.17 -2.62 -11.32
CA THR A 150 16.76 -3.83 -10.58
C THR A 150 15.30 -3.74 -10.17
N ARG A 151 14.88 -2.60 -9.60
CA ARG A 151 13.49 -2.32 -9.25
C ARG A 151 12.57 -2.33 -10.47
N GLU A 152 13.00 -1.80 -11.60
CA GLU A 152 12.16 -1.82 -12.80
C GLU A 152 12.01 -3.25 -13.35
N LEU A 153 13.06 -4.06 -13.31
CA LEU A 153 13.03 -5.45 -13.77
C LEU A 153 12.24 -6.38 -12.85
N SER A 154 12.14 -6.07 -11.54
CA SER A 154 11.31 -6.85 -10.61
C SER A 154 9.81 -6.64 -10.84
N LYS A 155 9.40 -5.48 -11.36
CA LYS A 155 7.99 -5.20 -11.70
C LYS A 155 7.49 -6.11 -12.82
N ARG A 156 6.22 -6.53 -12.73
CA ARG A 156 5.50 -7.17 -13.83
C ARG A 156 5.57 -6.31 -15.10
N ALA A 157 5.81 -6.95 -16.24
CA ALA A 157 5.71 -6.28 -17.54
C ALA A 157 4.22 -6.08 -17.91
N LYS A 158 3.85 -4.84 -18.24
CA LYS A 158 2.53 -4.51 -18.78
C LYS A 158 2.26 -5.30 -20.07
N LEU A 159 1.05 -5.82 -20.21
CA LEU A 159 0.54 -6.40 -21.44
C LEU A 159 0.22 -5.27 -22.42
N SER A 160 0.94 -5.24 -23.54
CA SER A 160 0.82 -4.20 -24.56
C SER A 160 -0.51 -4.21 -25.32
N ARG A 161 -1.23 -5.34 -25.29
CA ARG A 161 -2.50 -5.53 -26.01
C ARG A 161 -3.71 -4.84 -25.38
N TYR A 162 -3.66 -4.51 -24.10
CA TYR A 162 -4.78 -3.86 -23.38
C TYR A 162 -4.40 -2.44 -23.02
N ASN A 163 -5.19 -1.45 -23.41
CA ASN A 163 -4.88 -0.05 -23.15
C ASN A 163 -6.11 0.84 -22.95
N SER A 164 -7.26 0.50 -23.53
CA SER A 164 -8.43 1.36 -23.58
C SER A 164 -9.45 1.03 -22.48
N VAL A 165 -10.38 1.95 -22.23
CA VAL A 165 -11.56 1.69 -21.40
C VAL A 165 -12.40 0.55 -21.96
N ASP A 166 -12.48 0.42 -23.28
CA ASP A 166 -13.23 -0.65 -23.93
C ASP A 166 -12.55 -2.01 -23.75
N ASP A 167 -11.21 -2.06 -23.70
CA ASP A 167 -10.48 -3.27 -23.30
C ASP A 167 -10.83 -3.67 -21.87
N ALA A 168 -10.92 -2.71 -20.94
CA ALA A 168 -11.32 -2.98 -19.56
C ALA A 168 -12.74 -3.56 -19.48
N VAL A 169 -13.68 -2.98 -20.23
CA VAL A 169 -15.07 -3.46 -20.33
C VAL A 169 -15.11 -4.88 -20.90
N GLU A 170 -14.37 -5.14 -21.97
CA GLU A 170 -14.31 -6.47 -22.60
C GLU A 170 -13.69 -7.51 -21.67
N LEU A 171 -12.63 -7.14 -20.96
CA LEU A 171 -11.98 -7.98 -19.95
C LEU A 171 -12.98 -8.35 -18.84
N ILE A 172 -13.68 -7.38 -18.25
CA ILE A 172 -14.68 -7.63 -17.19
C ILE A 172 -15.84 -8.49 -17.74
N ALA A 173 -16.27 -8.24 -18.98
CA ALA A 173 -17.35 -8.97 -19.62
C ALA A 173 -16.99 -10.45 -19.87
N LYS A 174 -15.75 -10.75 -20.29
CA LYS A 174 -15.30 -12.12 -20.61
C LYS A 174 -14.83 -12.93 -19.40
N SER A 175 -14.25 -12.27 -18.41
CA SER A 175 -13.64 -12.92 -17.24
C SER A 175 -14.67 -13.60 -16.35
N LYS A 176 -14.28 -14.72 -15.74
CA LYS A 176 -15.11 -15.52 -14.83
C LYS A 176 -14.54 -15.61 -13.42
N ASN A 177 -13.25 -15.37 -13.26
CA ASN A 177 -12.52 -15.53 -12.02
C ASN A 177 -11.77 -14.24 -11.68
N ILE A 178 -12.52 -13.19 -11.35
CA ILE A 178 -11.99 -11.85 -11.11
C ILE A 178 -11.55 -11.75 -9.65
N ILE A 179 -10.28 -11.40 -9.42
CA ILE A 179 -9.77 -10.96 -8.13
C ILE A 179 -9.94 -9.45 -8.01
N LEU A 180 -10.53 -8.98 -6.91
CA LEU A 180 -10.59 -7.57 -6.56
C LEU A 180 -9.69 -7.26 -5.37
N LEU A 181 -8.82 -6.26 -5.50
CA LEU A 181 -8.07 -5.68 -4.39
C LEU A 181 -8.68 -4.33 -4.03
N THR A 182 -9.23 -4.19 -2.83
CA THR A 182 -9.93 -2.97 -2.40
C THR A 182 -9.27 -2.35 -1.18
N GLY A 183 -9.28 -1.02 -1.13
CA GLY A 183 -8.86 -0.28 0.07
C GLY A 183 -9.73 0.93 0.34
N ALA A 184 -9.29 1.79 1.26
CA ALA A 184 -10.13 2.81 1.89
C ALA A 184 -10.80 3.77 0.89
N GLY A 185 -10.22 3.95 -0.30
CA GLY A 185 -10.76 4.77 -1.37
C GLY A 185 -12.20 4.42 -1.77
N ILE A 186 -12.60 3.15 -1.68
CA ILE A 186 -13.96 2.69 -2.03
C ILE A 186 -15.03 3.14 -1.03
N SER A 187 -14.62 3.53 0.19
CA SER A 187 -15.50 3.97 1.29
C SER A 187 -15.53 5.49 1.46
N THR A 188 -14.61 6.23 0.81
CA THR A 188 -14.46 7.69 1.02
C THR A 188 -15.70 8.51 0.67
N SER A 189 -16.56 8.05 -0.25
CA SER A 189 -17.79 8.76 -0.63
C SER A 189 -18.90 8.70 0.43
N LEU A 190 -18.77 7.84 1.45
CA LEU A 190 -19.63 7.82 2.64
C LEU A 190 -19.13 8.74 3.76
N GLY A 191 -18.04 9.47 3.53
CA GLY A 191 -17.41 10.30 4.55
C GLY A 191 -16.51 9.52 5.52
N ILE A 192 -16.31 8.21 5.31
CA ILE A 192 -15.29 7.43 6.01
C ILE A 192 -13.93 7.92 5.48
N PRO A 193 -13.13 8.64 6.29
CA PRO A 193 -11.84 9.13 5.83
C PRO A 193 -10.93 7.95 5.54
N ASP A 194 -10.12 8.06 4.48
CA ASP A 194 -8.99 7.14 4.35
C ASP A 194 -7.95 7.46 5.44
N PHE A 195 -6.92 6.62 5.54
CA PHE A 195 -5.88 6.86 6.53
C PHE A 195 -4.94 8.01 6.12
N ARG A 196 -4.63 8.11 4.82
CA ARG A 196 -3.45 8.83 4.31
C ARG A 196 -3.74 10.15 3.57
N SER A 197 -4.98 10.48 3.22
CA SER A 197 -5.26 11.70 2.45
C SER A 197 -4.85 12.98 3.20
N LYS A 198 -4.15 13.87 2.51
CA LYS A 198 -3.71 15.15 3.07
C LYS A 198 -4.92 16.02 3.43
N GLY A 199 -5.02 16.42 4.71
CA GLY A 199 -6.04 17.34 5.24
C GLY A 199 -7.39 16.71 5.59
N THR A 200 -7.72 15.52 5.09
CA THR A 200 -8.99 14.82 5.37
C THR A 200 -8.82 13.43 5.97
N GLY A 201 -7.68 12.79 5.77
CA GLY A 201 -7.40 11.43 6.24
C GLY A 201 -7.17 11.37 7.75
N LEU A 202 -7.33 10.17 8.32
CA LEU A 202 -7.22 9.94 9.77
C LEU A 202 -5.91 10.48 10.34
N TYR A 203 -4.76 10.20 9.70
CA TYR A 203 -3.45 10.62 10.17
C TYR A 203 -3.29 12.15 10.28
N SER A 204 -3.95 12.92 9.42
CA SER A 204 -3.91 14.38 9.50
C SER A 204 -4.63 14.95 10.73
N LYS A 205 -5.57 14.20 11.30
CA LYS A 205 -6.30 14.58 12.53
C LYS A 205 -5.55 14.18 13.80
N LEU A 206 -4.54 13.31 13.68
CA LEU A 206 -3.79 12.71 14.79
C LEU A 206 -2.53 13.48 15.18
N GLY A 207 -2.15 14.51 14.43
CA GLY A 207 -0.95 15.32 14.72
C GLY A 207 -0.95 15.99 16.10
N ASN A 208 -2.11 16.07 16.76
CA ASN A 208 -2.26 16.64 18.10
C ASN A 208 -2.01 15.63 19.23
N LEU A 209 -1.83 14.34 18.93
CA LEU A 209 -1.64 13.28 19.93
C LEU A 209 -0.19 13.10 20.39
N GLY A 210 0.75 13.89 19.85
CA GLY A 210 2.17 13.81 20.23
C GLY A 210 2.91 12.57 19.73
N LEU A 211 2.34 11.86 18.74
CA LEU A 211 2.97 10.71 18.08
C LEU A 211 4.01 11.19 17.06
N ASN A 212 5.12 10.47 16.95
CA ASN A 212 6.15 10.76 15.95
C ASN A 212 5.70 10.32 14.56
N ASP A 213 5.05 9.16 14.46
CA ASP A 213 4.34 8.69 13.28
C ASP A 213 2.86 8.38 13.61
N PRO A 214 1.89 8.97 12.90
CA PRO A 214 0.47 8.61 13.02
C PRO A 214 0.13 7.12 12.85
N GLN A 215 1.01 6.32 12.22
CA GLN A 215 0.87 4.86 12.12
C GLN A 215 0.98 4.14 13.46
N GLU A 216 1.66 4.73 14.45
CA GLU A 216 1.82 4.19 15.81
C GLU A 216 0.48 3.92 16.52
N VAL A 217 -0.60 4.59 16.10
CA VAL A 217 -1.96 4.33 16.61
C VAL A 217 -2.43 2.88 16.38
N PHE A 218 -1.89 2.23 15.35
CA PHE A 218 -2.19 0.85 15.00
C PHE A 218 -0.99 -0.09 15.27
N ASP A 219 -0.03 0.30 16.09
CA ASP A 219 1.08 -0.56 16.49
C ASP A 219 0.70 -1.41 17.72
N ILE A 220 0.98 -2.72 17.67
CA ILE A 220 0.57 -3.65 18.72
C ILE A 220 1.29 -3.42 20.05
N ASP A 221 2.55 -2.98 20.02
CA ASP A 221 3.32 -2.75 21.22
C ASP A 221 2.96 -1.40 21.83
N VAL A 222 2.69 -0.39 21.01
CA VAL A 222 2.06 0.87 21.47
C VAL A 222 0.70 0.60 22.12
N PHE A 223 -0.12 -0.27 21.52
CA PHE A 223 -1.43 -0.62 22.09
C PHE A 223 -1.34 -1.36 23.43
N LYS A 224 -0.36 -2.26 23.59
CA LYS A 224 -0.14 -2.96 24.87
C LYS A 224 0.33 -1.99 25.96
N GLN A 225 1.12 -0.97 25.60
CA GLN A 225 1.63 0.05 26.52
C GLN A 225 0.53 1.04 26.90
N ASP A 226 -0.12 1.66 25.91
CA ASP A 226 -1.23 2.60 26.13
C ASP A 226 -2.37 2.40 25.11
N PRO A 227 -3.40 1.58 25.45
CA PRO A 227 -4.54 1.37 24.58
C PRO A 227 -5.43 2.63 24.44
N THR A 228 -5.22 3.66 25.26
CA THR A 228 -5.97 4.92 25.19
C THR A 228 -5.76 5.63 23.85
N ILE A 229 -4.56 5.51 23.28
CA ILE A 229 -4.19 6.12 21.99
C ILE A 229 -5.13 5.62 20.89
N PHE A 230 -5.23 4.30 20.71
CA PHE A 230 -6.17 3.70 19.75
C PHE A 230 -7.62 4.03 20.09
N TYR A 231 -8.02 3.90 21.36
CA TYR A 231 -9.42 4.13 21.73
C TYR A 231 -9.87 5.60 21.65
N SER A 232 -8.93 6.55 21.62
CA SER A 232 -9.22 7.95 21.34
C SER A 232 -9.76 8.18 19.92
N VAL A 233 -9.36 7.33 18.98
CA VAL A 233 -9.72 7.39 17.55
C VAL A 233 -10.73 6.33 17.15
N ALA A 234 -10.87 5.27 17.96
CA ALA A 234 -11.67 4.10 17.64
C ALA A 234 -13.14 4.45 17.29
N LYS A 235 -13.70 5.50 17.91
CA LYS A 235 -15.05 5.98 17.61
C LYS A 235 -15.21 6.48 16.17
N ASP A 236 -14.17 7.06 15.57
CA ASP A 236 -14.22 7.68 14.24
C ASP A 236 -14.06 6.63 13.14
N ILE A 237 -13.51 5.46 13.48
CA ILE A 237 -13.31 4.32 12.57
C ILE A 237 -14.38 3.24 12.75
N LEU A 238 -15.25 3.36 13.76
CA LEU A 238 -16.35 2.43 13.94
C LEU A 238 -17.28 2.47 12.71
N PRO A 239 -17.75 1.31 12.24
CA PRO A 239 -18.66 1.25 11.11
C PRO A 239 -20.04 1.83 11.49
N GLU A 240 -20.24 3.13 11.27
CA GLU A 240 -21.47 3.84 11.69
C GLU A 240 -22.61 3.82 10.65
N THR A 241 -22.41 3.24 9.47
CA THR A 241 -23.39 3.36 8.38
C THR A 241 -24.06 2.02 8.05
N GLY A 242 -25.39 2.05 7.89
CA GLY A 242 -26.14 1.00 7.19
C GLY A 242 -26.09 1.14 5.66
N LYS A 243 -25.20 2.02 5.16
CA LYS A 243 -25.07 2.38 3.75
C LYS A 243 -23.75 1.85 3.20
N PHE A 244 -23.72 1.55 1.92
CA PHE A 244 -22.53 1.16 1.16
C PHE A 244 -22.41 2.05 -0.09
N THR A 245 -21.26 2.03 -0.76
CA THR A 245 -21.05 2.86 -1.96
C THR A 245 -21.47 2.16 -3.24
N PRO A 246 -21.67 2.90 -4.35
CA PRO A 246 -21.82 2.31 -5.68
C PRO A 246 -20.72 1.31 -6.02
N THR A 247 -19.47 1.57 -5.59
CA THR A 247 -18.35 0.65 -5.76
C THR A 247 -18.59 -0.67 -5.03
N HIS A 248 -19.05 -0.65 -3.77
CA HIS A 248 -19.42 -1.88 -3.06
C HIS A 248 -20.55 -2.65 -3.77
N LYS A 249 -21.56 -1.94 -4.29
CA LYS A 249 -22.63 -2.58 -5.05
C LYS A 249 -22.12 -3.24 -6.33
N PHE A 250 -21.14 -2.65 -7.01
CA PHE A 250 -20.50 -3.26 -8.16
C PHE A 250 -19.79 -4.58 -7.82
N ILE A 251 -19.09 -4.64 -6.67
CA ILE A 251 -18.47 -5.87 -6.19
C ILE A 251 -19.54 -6.96 -5.98
N ALA A 252 -20.65 -6.62 -5.32
CA ALA A 252 -21.77 -7.55 -5.15
C ALA A 252 -22.37 -7.98 -6.51
N MET A 253 -22.50 -7.07 -7.47
CA MET A 253 -23.00 -7.38 -8.82
C MET A 253 -22.08 -8.31 -9.62
N LEU A 254 -20.76 -8.24 -9.41
CA LEU A 254 -19.81 -9.20 -9.97
C LEU A 254 -20.04 -10.60 -9.41
N ASN A 255 -20.29 -10.70 -8.10
CA ASN A 255 -20.66 -11.97 -7.48
C ASN A 255 -22.01 -12.51 -7.97
N GLU A 256 -23.04 -11.67 -8.03
CA GLU A 256 -24.37 -12.02 -8.57
C GLU A 256 -24.30 -12.58 -10.00
N ARG A 257 -23.27 -12.20 -10.77
CA ARG A 257 -23.02 -12.66 -12.14
C ARG A 257 -22.07 -13.85 -12.24
N GLY A 258 -21.64 -14.42 -11.10
CA GLY A 258 -20.71 -15.54 -11.05
C GLY A 258 -19.32 -15.21 -11.58
N LYS A 259 -18.88 -13.94 -11.46
CA LYS A 259 -17.59 -13.46 -11.97
C LYS A 259 -16.55 -13.19 -10.88
N LEU A 260 -17.00 -13.00 -9.64
CA LEU A 260 -16.11 -12.73 -8.51
C LEU A 260 -15.44 -14.04 -8.04
N LEU A 261 -14.11 -14.13 -8.17
CA LEU A 261 -13.34 -15.18 -7.54
C LEU A 261 -13.22 -14.90 -6.04
N THR A 262 -12.59 -13.77 -5.71
CA THR A 262 -12.36 -13.29 -4.34
C THR A 262 -12.16 -11.78 -4.34
N ASN A 263 -12.71 -11.09 -3.34
CA ASN A 263 -12.36 -9.72 -3.01
C ASN A 263 -11.45 -9.72 -1.77
N TYR A 264 -10.20 -9.30 -1.95
CA TYR A 264 -9.28 -9.00 -0.87
C TYR A 264 -9.42 -7.54 -0.49
N SER A 265 -9.96 -7.28 0.70
CA SER A 265 -10.17 -5.92 1.20
C SER A 265 -9.20 -5.59 2.32
N GLN A 266 -8.58 -4.41 2.20
CA GLN A 266 -7.79 -3.79 3.27
C GLN A 266 -8.67 -3.05 4.29
N ASN A 267 -9.97 -2.95 4.02
CA ASN A 267 -10.91 -2.23 4.86
C ASN A 267 -11.36 -3.07 6.05
N ILE A 268 -11.61 -2.38 7.16
CA ILE A 268 -12.11 -2.96 8.41
C ILE A 268 -13.59 -2.60 8.67
N ASP A 269 -14.22 -1.83 7.76
CA ASP A 269 -15.57 -1.26 7.89
C ASP A 269 -16.72 -2.26 7.63
N ASN A 270 -16.39 -3.42 7.05
CA ASN A 270 -17.31 -4.52 6.77
C ASN A 270 -18.48 -4.15 5.84
N LEU A 271 -18.31 -3.13 5.00
CA LEU A 271 -19.34 -2.65 4.08
C LEU A 271 -19.56 -3.58 2.89
N GLU A 272 -18.58 -4.42 2.54
CA GLU A 272 -18.67 -5.42 1.49
C GLU A 272 -19.76 -6.44 1.79
N VAL A 273 -19.78 -6.97 3.02
CA VAL A 273 -20.81 -7.91 3.48
C VAL A 273 -22.21 -7.26 3.42
N LYS A 274 -22.31 -5.99 3.85
CA LYS A 274 -23.58 -5.23 3.79
C LYS A 274 -24.07 -5.00 2.36
N ALA A 275 -23.16 -4.82 1.40
CA ALA A 275 -23.51 -4.69 -0.01
C ALA A 275 -23.99 -5.99 -0.66
N GLY A 276 -23.82 -7.14 0.04
CA GLY A 276 -24.22 -8.46 -0.42
C GLY A 276 -23.07 -9.32 -0.95
N VAL A 277 -21.82 -8.98 -0.64
CA VAL A 277 -20.68 -9.84 -0.95
C VAL A 277 -20.67 -11.02 0.03
N PRO A 278 -20.68 -12.28 -0.44
CA PRO A 278 -20.61 -13.45 0.44
C PRO A 278 -19.30 -13.52 1.21
N GLN A 279 -19.34 -14.02 2.45
CA GLN A 279 -18.15 -14.15 3.30
C GLN A 279 -17.09 -15.08 2.68
N ASP A 280 -17.47 -16.14 1.98
CA ASP A 280 -16.55 -17.08 1.30
C ASP A 280 -15.85 -16.48 0.05
N LYS A 281 -16.29 -15.29 -0.34
CA LYS A 281 -15.77 -14.47 -1.44
C LYS A 281 -15.05 -13.22 -0.96
N LEU A 282 -14.95 -13.00 0.35
CA LEU A 282 -14.33 -11.84 0.97
C LEU A 282 -13.19 -12.27 1.88
N VAL A 283 -12.00 -11.71 1.65
CA VAL A 283 -10.86 -11.84 2.56
C VAL A 283 -10.56 -10.46 3.12
N GLN A 284 -10.76 -10.29 4.43
CA GLN A 284 -10.45 -9.06 5.15
C GLN A 284 -8.99 -9.11 5.59
N CYS A 285 -8.10 -8.60 4.75
CA CYS A 285 -6.65 -8.76 4.91
C CYS A 285 -6.15 -8.18 6.23
N HIS A 286 -6.72 -7.05 6.67
CA HIS A 286 -6.34 -6.38 7.92
C HIS A 286 -7.32 -6.67 9.08
N GLY A 287 -8.02 -7.81 9.02
CA GLY A 287 -9.04 -8.18 10.00
C GLY A 287 -10.28 -7.28 9.94
N SER A 288 -11.10 -7.32 10.99
CA SER A 288 -12.32 -6.52 11.06
C SER A 288 -12.82 -6.30 12.49
N PHE A 289 -13.83 -5.44 12.63
CA PHE A 289 -14.57 -5.27 13.89
C PHE A 289 -15.58 -6.40 14.18
N GLY A 290 -15.56 -7.51 13.43
CA GLY A 290 -16.51 -8.62 13.61
C GLY A 290 -16.37 -9.29 14.98
N THR A 291 -15.15 -9.43 15.47
CA THR A 291 -14.81 -10.01 16.78
C THR A 291 -13.81 -9.13 17.52
N ALA A 292 -13.67 -9.38 18.82
CA ALA A 292 -12.68 -8.74 19.68
C ALA A 292 -12.10 -9.77 20.64
N THR A 293 -10.77 -9.74 20.79
CA THR A 293 -10.00 -10.67 21.62
C THR A 293 -9.31 -9.94 22.77
N CYS A 294 -9.35 -10.53 23.96
CA CYS A 294 -8.61 -10.00 25.10
C CYS A 294 -7.11 -10.23 24.94
N VAL A 295 -6.32 -9.15 24.98
CA VAL A 295 -4.85 -9.22 24.81
C VAL A 295 -4.12 -9.94 25.95
N GLN A 296 -4.79 -10.18 27.08
CA GLN A 296 -4.19 -10.84 28.25
C GLN A 296 -4.57 -12.33 28.37
N CYS A 297 -5.84 -12.68 28.14
CA CYS A 297 -6.34 -14.04 28.37
C CYS A 297 -6.83 -14.77 27.11
N GLY A 298 -6.78 -14.13 25.94
CA GLY A 298 -7.21 -14.72 24.67
C GLY A 298 -8.72 -14.93 24.54
N TYR A 299 -9.53 -14.42 25.48
CA TYR A 299 -10.99 -14.52 25.37
C TYR A 299 -11.52 -13.70 24.19
N GLN A 300 -12.15 -14.39 23.24
CA GLN A 300 -12.78 -13.77 22.07
C GLN A 300 -14.30 -13.59 22.29
N MET A 301 -14.83 -12.49 21.77
CA MET A 301 -16.27 -12.19 21.75
C MET A 301 -16.67 -11.45 20.46
N VAL A 302 -17.97 -11.40 20.18
CA VAL A 302 -18.53 -10.61 19.07
C VAL A 302 -18.19 -9.12 19.28
N GLY A 303 -17.66 -8.47 18.25
CA GLY A 303 -17.15 -7.09 18.34
C GLY A 303 -18.23 -6.05 18.65
N GLU A 304 -19.48 -6.29 18.23
CA GLU A 304 -20.62 -5.41 18.54
C GLU A 304 -20.80 -5.16 20.04
N LYS A 305 -20.37 -6.10 20.89
CA LYS A 305 -20.45 -5.97 22.35
C LYS A 305 -19.49 -4.93 22.93
N ILE A 306 -18.42 -4.57 22.22
CA ILE A 306 -17.48 -3.52 22.66
C ILE A 306 -17.80 -2.14 22.07
N PHE A 307 -18.68 -2.05 21.07
CA PHE A 307 -19.03 -0.76 20.44
C PHE A 307 -19.62 0.28 21.39
N PRO A 308 -20.49 -0.06 22.36
CA PRO A 308 -21.03 0.93 23.30
C PRO A 308 -19.93 1.61 24.13
N ASP A 309 -18.92 0.86 24.56
CA ASP A 309 -17.79 1.39 25.32
C ASP A 309 -16.95 2.34 24.45
N ILE A 310 -16.64 1.92 23.22
CA ILE A 310 -15.90 2.75 22.26
C ILE A 310 -16.62 4.07 21.96
N LYS A 311 -17.94 4.01 21.72
CA LYS A 311 -18.78 5.20 21.48
C LYS A 311 -18.83 6.14 22.69
N ALA A 312 -18.73 5.58 23.89
CA ALA A 312 -18.65 6.35 25.13
C ALA A 312 -17.23 6.88 25.42
N GLY A 313 -16.24 6.62 24.56
CA GLY A 313 -14.84 6.97 24.79
C GLY A 313 -14.19 6.18 25.92
N LYS A 314 -14.71 4.98 26.22
CA LYS A 314 -14.23 4.09 27.29
C LYS A 314 -13.45 2.93 26.69
N ILE A 315 -12.38 2.53 27.38
CA ILE A 315 -11.58 1.36 27.02
C ILE A 315 -12.37 0.09 27.40
N PRO A 316 -12.76 -0.77 26.44
CA PRO A 316 -13.51 -1.98 26.71
C PRO A 316 -12.64 -3.00 27.49
N ARG A 317 -13.12 -3.41 28.67
CA ARG A 317 -12.39 -4.33 29.57
C ARG A 317 -12.90 -5.75 29.43
N CYS A 318 -12.00 -6.72 29.59
CA CYS A 318 -12.31 -8.13 29.44
C CYS A 318 -13.19 -8.63 30.59
N PRO A 319 -14.39 -9.16 30.31
CA PRO A 319 -15.30 -9.65 31.35
C PRO A 319 -14.71 -10.86 32.10
N ARG A 320 -13.93 -11.71 31.43
CA ARG A 320 -13.26 -12.87 32.07
C ARG A 320 -12.14 -12.44 33.02
N CYS A 321 -11.31 -11.46 32.63
CA CYS A 321 -10.26 -10.94 33.52
C CYS A 321 -10.88 -10.24 34.74
N ILE A 322 -11.94 -9.45 34.55
CA ILE A 322 -12.68 -8.84 35.67
C ILE A 322 -13.21 -9.91 36.62
N GLN A 323 -13.79 -10.98 36.09
CA GLN A 323 -14.29 -12.09 36.90
C GLN A 323 -13.15 -12.77 37.68
N SER A 324 -12.02 -13.05 37.03
CA SER A 324 -10.86 -13.65 37.68
C SER A 324 -10.28 -12.77 38.79
N LEU A 325 -10.26 -11.45 38.62
CA LEU A 325 -9.83 -10.52 39.66
C LEU A 325 -10.78 -10.51 40.86
N ARG A 326 -12.09 -10.63 40.62
CA ARG A 326 -13.09 -10.74 41.69
C ARG A 326 -12.99 -12.05 42.47
N THR A 327 -12.64 -13.16 41.80
CA THR A 327 -12.48 -14.47 42.46
C THR A 327 -11.14 -14.62 43.17
N ASN A 328 -10.06 -14.03 42.63
CA ASN A 328 -8.70 -14.20 43.14
C ASN A 328 -8.21 -13.04 44.03
N GLY A 329 -8.98 -11.95 44.13
CA GLY A 329 -8.54 -10.68 44.73
C GLY A 329 -9.56 -10.02 45.66
N GLY A 330 -10.16 -10.77 46.60
CA GLY A 330 -10.63 -10.15 47.84
C GLY A 330 -9.40 -9.69 48.65
N PRO A 331 -9.41 -8.51 49.29
CA PRO A 331 -8.27 -8.09 50.11
C PRO A 331 -8.10 -9.12 51.23
N ASN A 332 -7.01 -9.88 51.17
CA ASN A 332 -6.55 -10.66 52.31
C ASN A 332 -6.36 -9.66 53.46
N LYS A 333 -7.35 -9.60 54.37
CA LYS A 333 -7.20 -8.98 55.68
C LYS A 333 -6.12 -9.75 56.42
N ARG A 334 -4.85 -9.45 56.14
CA ARG A 334 -3.74 -9.82 57.00
C ARG A 334 -4.07 -9.18 58.35
N LYS A 335 -4.43 -10.03 59.30
CA LYS A 335 -4.61 -9.74 60.73
C LYS A 335 -3.50 -8.79 61.15
N ARG A 336 -3.85 -7.53 61.48
CA ARG A 336 -2.93 -6.65 62.21
C ARG A 336 -2.73 -7.28 63.59
N SER A 337 -1.64 -7.99 63.79
CA SER A 337 -1.15 -8.29 65.13
C SER A 337 -0.66 -6.98 65.73
N ALA A 338 -1.44 -6.48 66.70
CA ALA A 338 -1.05 -5.38 67.55
C ALA A 338 0.19 -5.78 68.37
N GLY A 339 1.19 -4.91 68.43
CA GLY A 339 2.29 -5.02 69.40
C GLY A 339 3.64 -4.60 68.84
N ALA A 340 4.00 -3.33 69.05
CA ALA A 340 5.29 -2.88 69.61
C ALA A 340 5.60 -1.43 69.19
N GLU A 341 5.80 -0.59 70.20
CA GLU A 341 6.15 0.82 70.13
C GLU A 341 7.62 1.07 69.71
N LYS A 342 7.81 2.26 69.10
CA LYS A 342 8.97 3.19 69.19
C LYS A 342 10.34 2.72 68.67
N LYS A 343 10.84 3.44 67.64
CA LYS A 343 11.87 4.49 67.82
C LYS A 343 12.06 5.34 66.56
N ARG A 344 12.04 6.66 66.76
CA ARG A 344 12.51 7.68 65.82
C ARG A 344 14.03 7.58 65.69
N ARG A 345 14.56 7.52 64.47
CA ARG A 345 15.91 8.00 64.12
C ARG A 345 15.87 8.66 62.75
N ARG A 346 16.48 9.84 62.70
CA ARG A 346 16.68 10.74 61.57
C ARG A 346 18.17 10.71 61.28
N TRP A 347 18.62 10.25 60.10
CA TRP A 347 19.80 10.78 59.40
C TRP A 347 20.06 10.06 58.05
N SER A 348 20.43 10.90 57.07
CA SER A 348 21.20 10.69 55.84
C SER A 348 20.64 10.02 54.58
N ALA A 349 21.07 10.65 53.50
CA ALA A 349 20.84 10.41 52.09
C ALA A 349 21.67 9.24 51.54
N ASP A 350 21.26 8.83 50.33
CA ASP A 350 21.78 7.76 49.47
C ASP A 350 21.59 6.34 49.99
N GLU A 351 20.62 5.63 49.40
CA GLU A 351 20.91 4.55 48.45
C GLU A 351 19.61 3.99 47.83
N SER A 352 19.62 3.89 46.50
CA SER A 352 18.97 2.86 45.68
C SER A 352 17.66 2.25 46.23
N SER A 353 16.53 2.87 45.91
CA SER A 353 15.23 2.18 45.96
C SER A 353 14.80 1.85 44.55
N ASP A 354 15.04 0.60 44.18
CA ASP A 354 14.33 -0.16 43.17
C ASP A 354 12.83 -0.12 43.55
N GLU A 355 12.14 0.95 43.15
CA GLU A 355 10.69 1.05 43.22
C GLU A 355 10.15 0.13 42.13
N SER A 356 10.10 -1.16 42.43
CA SER A 356 9.22 -2.09 41.75
C SER A 356 7.81 -1.55 41.93
N GLU A 357 7.36 -0.77 40.94
CA GLU A 357 5.99 -0.33 40.77
C GLU A 357 5.10 -1.55 41.02
N TYR A 358 4.34 -1.52 42.13
CA TYR A 358 3.43 -2.60 42.46
C TYR A 358 2.44 -2.70 41.30
N ASP A 359 2.64 -3.69 40.44
CA ASP A 359 1.82 -3.92 39.25
C ASP A 359 0.40 -4.31 39.71
N ILE A 360 -0.47 -3.32 39.89
CA ILE A 360 -1.83 -3.50 40.40
C ILE A 360 -2.54 -4.37 39.35
N PRO A 361 -3.01 -5.59 39.71
CA PRO A 361 -3.60 -6.51 38.74
C PRO A 361 -4.79 -5.84 38.05
N SER A 362 -4.61 -5.47 36.78
CA SER A 362 -5.62 -4.79 35.99
C SER A 362 -6.35 -5.78 35.09
N ALA A 363 -7.63 -5.51 34.80
CA ALA A 363 -8.35 -6.34 33.85
C ALA A 363 -7.83 -6.08 32.44
N GLY A 364 -7.50 -7.17 31.73
CA GLY A 364 -7.09 -7.13 30.35
C GLY A 364 -8.06 -6.34 29.47
N VAL A 365 -7.53 -5.74 28.42
CA VAL A 365 -8.29 -4.92 27.47
C VAL A 365 -8.80 -5.82 26.34
N MET A 366 -10.02 -5.58 25.88
CA MET A 366 -10.51 -6.19 24.64
C MET A 366 -9.94 -5.39 23.48
N LYS A 367 -9.32 -6.05 22.49
CA LYS A 367 -8.86 -5.44 21.24
C LYS A 367 -9.76 -5.94 20.10
N PRO A 368 -10.29 -5.10 19.21
CA PRO A 368 -10.95 -5.59 18.00
C PRO A 368 -9.98 -6.42 17.16
N ASP A 369 -10.46 -7.47 16.49
CA ASP A 369 -9.61 -8.38 15.69
C ASP A 369 -9.25 -7.77 14.32
N ILE A 370 -8.79 -6.53 14.36
CA ILE A 370 -8.11 -5.81 13.29
C ILE A 370 -6.61 -6.03 13.44
N THR A 371 -5.91 -6.23 12.32
CA THR A 371 -4.47 -6.48 12.31
C THR A 371 -3.72 -5.18 12.54
N PHE A 372 -2.94 -5.12 13.62
CA PHE A 372 -2.04 -4.03 13.95
C PHE A 372 -0.68 -4.23 13.29
N PHE A 373 0.09 -3.16 13.11
CA PHE A 373 1.49 -3.25 12.74
C PHE A 373 2.23 -4.09 13.80
N GLY A 374 3.07 -5.01 13.34
CA GLY A 374 3.74 -6.00 14.19
C GLY A 374 2.92 -7.28 14.46
N GLU A 375 1.64 -7.34 14.08
CA GLU A 375 0.86 -8.58 14.12
C GLU A 375 0.95 -9.37 12.81
N ALA A 376 0.92 -10.70 12.91
CA ALA A 376 0.74 -11.56 11.76
C ALA A 376 -0.65 -11.37 11.16
N LEU A 377 -0.73 -11.42 9.83
CA LEU A 377 -2.02 -11.40 9.15
C LEU A 377 -2.75 -12.72 9.32
N PRO A 378 -4.08 -12.73 9.13
CA PRO A 378 -4.83 -13.98 9.18
C PRO A 378 -4.26 -15.02 8.21
N ASP A 379 -3.98 -16.23 8.68
CA ASP A 379 -3.45 -17.34 7.86
C ASP A 379 -4.31 -17.64 6.63
N GLU A 380 -5.62 -17.33 6.72
CA GLU A 380 -6.57 -17.45 5.63
C GLU A 380 -6.15 -16.63 4.39
N PHE A 381 -5.54 -15.46 4.57
CA PHE A 381 -5.10 -14.60 3.48
C PHE A 381 -4.11 -15.32 2.56
N SER A 382 -2.97 -15.76 3.13
CA SER A 382 -1.90 -16.40 2.37
C SER A 382 -2.38 -17.72 1.81
N ARG A 383 -3.04 -18.54 2.62
CA ARG A 383 -3.56 -19.86 2.21
C ARG A 383 -4.55 -19.77 1.04
N ARG A 384 -5.51 -18.84 1.12
CA ARG A 384 -6.51 -18.65 0.05
C ARG A 384 -5.85 -18.20 -1.25
N LEU A 385 -4.92 -17.26 -1.15
CA LEU A 385 -4.18 -16.77 -2.31
C LEU A 385 -3.34 -17.89 -2.94
N THR A 386 -2.58 -18.63 -2.11
CA THR A 386 -1.58 -19.58 -2.60
C THR A 386 -2.16 -20.89 -3.09
N GLU A 387 -3.13 -21.44 -2.37
CA GLU A 387 -3.65 -22.79 -2.62
C GLU A 387 -4.86 -22.82 -3.55
N ASN A 388 -5.51 -21.67 -3.80
CA ASN A 388 -6.77 -21.63 -4.54
C ASN A 388 -6.84 -20.56 -5.62
N ASP A 389 -6.54 -19.29 -5.28
CA ASP A 389 -6.89 -18.18 -6.17
C ASP A 389 -5.85 -17.96 -7.27
N ARG A 390 -4.56 -18.21 -7.00
CA ARG A 390 -3.44 -18.01 -7.95
C ARG A 390 -3.70 -18.61 -9.33
N ASP A 391 -4.17 -19.85 -9.35
CA ASP A 391 -4.22 -20.67 -10.56
C ASP A 391 -5.57 -20.54 -11.29
N LYS A 392 -6.54 -19.86 -10.67
CA LYS A 392 -7.90 -19.69 -11.20
C LYS A 392 -8.13 -18.30 -11.79
N VAL A 393 -7.43 -17.30 -11.26
CA VAL A 393 -7.65 -15.90 -11.64
C VAL A 393 -7.40 -15.66 -13.13
N ASP A 394 -8.33 -14.96 -13.76
CA ASP A 394 -8.25 -14.55 -15.16
C ASP A 394 -8.27 -13.03 -15.36
N LEU A 395 -8.53 -12.25 -14.29
CA LEU A 395 -8.45 -10.80 -14.26
C LEU A 395 -8.22 -10.28 -12.83
N VAL A 396 -7.36 -9.28 -12.68
CA VAL A 396 -7.18 -8.54 -11.42
C VAL A 396 -7.68 -7.11 -11.61
N VAL A 397 -8.51 -6.64 -10.67
CA VAL A 397 -8.92 -5.23 -10.62
C VAL A 397 -8.61 -4.66 -9.23
N VAL A 398 -7.82 -3.60 -9.21
CA VAL A 398 -7.42 -2.90 -7.98
C VAL A 398 -8.24 -1.61 -7.89
N ILE A 399 -8.93 -1.38 -6.78
CA ILE A 399 -9.87 -0.26 -6.62
C ILE A 399 -9.63 0.47 -5.30
N GLY A 400 -9.38 1.78 -5.38
CA GLY A 400 -9.37 2.65 -4.20
C GLY A 400 -8.26 2.36 -3.20
N THR A 401 -7.11 1.85 -3.64
CA THR A 401 -5.93 1.66 -2.80
C THR A 401 -4.67 2.13 -3.52
N SER A 402 -3.70 2.62 -2.76
CA SER A 402 -2.36 2.94 -3.28
C SER A 402 -1.43 1.73 -3.28
N LEU A 403 -1.86 0.56 -2.75
CA LEU A 403 -1.04 -0.64 -2.61
C LEU A 403 0.35 -0.36 -2.00
N LYS A 404 0.37 0.37 -0.88
CA LYS A 404 1.62 0.70 -0.15
C LYS A 404 1.89 -0.20 1.05
N VAL A 405 0.88 -0.92 1.53
CA VAL A 405 0.97 -1.72 2.75
C VAL A 405 1.12 -3.18 2.35
N THR A 406 2.25 -3.76 2.73
CA THR A 406 2.52 -5.18 2.58
C THR A 406 1.65 -5.98 3.54
N PRO A 407 1.33 -7.24 3.18
CA PRO A 407 1.65 -7.97 1.95
C PRO A 407 0.56 -7.82 0.88
N VAL A 408 -0.50 -7.03 1.13
CA VAL A 408 -1.58 -6.86 0.13
C VAL A 408 -1.07 -6.20 -1.14
N SER A 409 -0.08 -5.30 -1.03
CA SER A 409 0.63 -4.71 -2.17
C SER A 409 1.38 -5.75 -3.04
N GLU A 410 1.77 -6.90 -2.48
CA GLU A 410 2.59 -7.90 -3.17
C GLU A 410 1.75 -8.90 -3.99
N ILE A 411 0.43 -8.98 -3.73
CA ILE A 411 -0.48 -9.89 -4.43
C ILE A 411 -0.34 -9.73 -5.95
N VAL A 412 -0.31 -8.49 -6.44
CA VAL A 412 -0.24 -8.20 -7.89
C VAL A 412 1.05 -8.70 -8.54
N SER A 413 2.15 -8.76 -7.78
CA SER A 413 3.46 -9.24 -8.23
C SER A 413 3.54 -10.77 -8.15
N TRP A 414 2.82 -11.36 -7.20
CA TRP A 414 2.79 -12.80 -7.01
C TRP A 414 1.95 -13.51 -8.07
N LEU A 415 0.86 -12.88 -8.53
CA LEU A 415 -0.05 -13.45 -9.53
C LEU A 415 0.60 -13.67 -10.91
N PRO A 416 0.10 -14.63 -11.73
CA PRO A 416 0.72 -14.95 -13.01
C PRO A 416 0.80 -13.74 -13.96
N SER A 417 1.98 -13.52 -14.57
CA SER A 417 2.27 -12.32 -15.37
C SER A 417 1.36 -12.14 -16.60
N HIS A 418 0.76 -13.22 -17.11
CA HIS A 418 -0.15 -13.18 -18.25
C HIS A 418 -1.58 -12.71 -17.92
N VAL A 419 -1.92 -12.64 -16.62
CA VAL A 419 -3.24 -12.20 -16.15
C VAL A 419 -3.34 -10.68 -16.29
N PRO A 420 -4.38 -10.15 -16.96
CA PRO A 420 -4.56 -8.71 -17.11
C PRO A 420 -4.82 -8.01 -15.78
N GLN A 421 -4.31 -6.79 -15.61
CA GLN A 421 -4.46 -6.00 -14.38
C GLN A 421 -5.02 -4.60 -14.67
N ILE A 422 -6.14 -4.25 -14.05
CA ILE A 422 -6.81 -2.94 -14.16
C ILE A 422 -6.69 -2.21 -12.83
N TYR A 423 -6.42 -0.91 -12.87
CA TYR A 423 -6.30 -0.06 -11.69
C TYR A 423 -7.31 1.08 -11.73
N ILE A 424 -8.04 1.26 -10.62
CA ILE A 424 -9.08 2.27 -10.46
C ILE A 424 -8.78 3.07 -9.20
N SER A 425 -8.42 4.34 -9.34
CA SER A 425 -8.11 5.20 -8.19
C SER A 425 -8.11 6.68 -8.59
N ARG A 426 -8.07 7.60 -7.63
CA ARG A 426 -7.96 9.04 -7.93
C ARG A 426 -6.62 9.42 -8.55
N GLN A 427 -5.56 8.68 -8.21
CA GLN A 427 -4.19 8.96 -8.62
C GLN A 427 -3.50 7.67 -9.05
N ALA A 428 -2.68 7.78 -10.10
CA ALA A 428 -1.83 6.68 -10.57
C ALA A 428 -0.74 6.32 -9.54
N VAL A 429 -0.27 5.08 -9.61
CA VAL A 429 0.89 4.60 -8.85
C VAL A 429 2.08 4.38 -9.78
N SER A 430 3.31 4.47 -9.25
CA SER A 430 4.56 4.35 -10.02
C SER A 430 5.32 3.05 -9.74
N HIS A 431 5.04 2.40 -8.62
CA HIS A 431 5.70 1.17 -8.17
C HIS A 431 5.12 -0.10 -8.82
N ILE A 432 3.93 -0.05 -9.42
CA ILE A 432 3.26 -1.18 -10.07
C ILE A 432 2.88 -0.82 -11.51
N ASN A 433 3.10 -1.75 -12.45
CA ASN A 433 2.77 -1.59 -13.86
C ASN A 433 1.43 -2.26 -14.19
N PHE A 434 0.35 -1.49 -14.13
CA PHE A 434 -0.98 -1.93 -14.55
C PHE A 434 -1.14 -1.90 -16.07
N ASP A 435 -2.08 -2.71 -16.58
CA ASP A 435 -2.39 -2.71 -18.00
C ASP A 435 -3.32 -1.56 -18.37
N ILE A 436 -4.25 -1.17 -17.49
CA ILE A 436 -5.18 -0.07 -17.73
C ILE A 436 -5.35 0.72 -16.43
N ASP A 437 -5.04 2.02 -16.46
CA ASP A 437 -5.29 2.97 -15.38
C ASP A 437 -6.59 3.74 -15.68
N LEU A 438 -7.60 3.57 -14.83
CA LEU A 438 -8.86 4.30 -14.86
C LEU A 438 -8.92 5.26 -13.67
N LEU A 439 -8.53 6.50 -13.92
CA LEU A 439 -8.35 7.51 -12.88
C LEU A 439 -9.62 8.33 -12.64
N GLY A 440 -9.91 8.61 -11.37
CA GLY A 440 -11.06 9.40 -10.94
C GLY A 440 -11.64 8.89 -9.62
N ASP A 441 -12.78 9.47 -9.22
CA ASP A 441 -13.54 8.91 -8.09
C ASP A 441 -14.02 7.50 -8.45
N CYS A 442 -13.75 6.52 -7.57
CA CYS A 442 -14.04 5.11 -7.82
C CYS A 442 -15.51 4.89 -8.24
N ASP A 443 -16.45 5.55 -7.56
CA ASP A 443 -17.87 5.46 -7.88
C ASP A 443 -18.21 5.98 -9.28
N VAL A 444 -17.49 7.00 -9.76
CA VAL A 444 -17.65 7.55 -11.12
C VAL A 444 -17.17 6.53 -12.14
N VAL A 445 -15.94 6.05 -11.97
CA VAL A 445 -15.33 5.09 -12.89
C VAL A 445 -16.18 3.81 -12.97
N VAL A 446 -16.58 3.27 -11.82
CA VAL A 446 -17.42 2.07 -11.73
C VAL A 446 -18.80 2.29 -12.36
N THR A 447 -19.40 3.47 -12.20
CA THR A 447 -20.68 3.81 -12.85
C THR A 447 -20.53 3.79 -14.37
N GLU A 448 -19.45 4.35 -14.92
CA GLU A 448 -19.17 4.34 -16.35
C GLU A 448 -18.91 2.93 -16.88
N LEU A 449 -18.13 2.12 -16.15
CA LEU A 449 -17.91 0.71 -16.50
C LEU A 449 -19.24 -0.06 -16.53
N CYS A 450 -20.09 0.11 -15.52
CA CYS A 450 -21.41 -0.53 -15.49
C CYS A 450 -22.28 -0.09 -16.67
N ARG A 451 -22.26 1.20 -17.04
CA ARG A 451 -22.99 1.73 -18.20
C ARG A 451 -22.53 1.06 -19.50
N ARG A 452 -21.22 0.96 -19.73
CA ARG A 452 -20.65 0.30 -20.92
C ARG A 452 -20.87 -1.21 -20.94
N LEU A 453 -20.87 -1.87 -19.79
CA LEU A 453 -21.20 -3.28 -19.64
C LEU A 453 -22.69 -3.59 -19.85
N GLY A 454 -23.56 -2.56 -19.89
CA GLY A 454 -25.01 -2.74 -19.88
C GLY A 454 -25.54 -3.29 -18.55
N TRP A 455 -24.83 -3.07 -17.45
CA TRP A 455 -25.20 -3.54 -16.13
C TRP A 455 -25.91 -2.42 -15.35
N PRO A 456 -27.19 -2.59 -14.96
CA PRO A 456 -27.94 -1.54 -14.30
C PRO A 456 -27.47 -1.37 -12.84
N LEU A 457 -26.57 -0.42 -12.59
CA LEU A 457 -26.13 -0.03 -11.24
C LEU A 457 -27.20 0.86 -10.59
N LYS A 458 -28.18 0.24 -9.93
CA LYS A 458 -29.21 0.95 -9.17
C LYS A 458 -28.68 1.26 -7.76
N HIS A 459 -28.34 2.52 -7.51
CA HIS A 459 -27.83 2.98 -6.21
C HIS A 459 -28.28 4.42 -5.91
N GLU A 460 -28.57 4.74 -4.64
CA GLU A 460 -29.06 6.09 -4.24
C GLU A 460 -28.05 7.21 -4.53
N MET A 461 -26.76 6.87 -4.54
CA MET A 461 -25.65 7.81 -4.81
C MET A 461 -25.36 8.00 -6.31
N VAL A 462 -26.08 7.32 -7.20
CA VAL A 462 -25.89 7.39 -8.66
C VAL A 462 -27.13 8.01 -9.31
N PRO A 463 -27.08 9.29 -9.72
CA PRO A 463 -28.16 9.92 -10.48
C PRO A 463 -28.41 9.21 -11.81
N LYS A 464 -29.69 9.13 -12.23
CA LYS A 464 -30.09 8.44 -13.48
C LYS A 464 -29.60 9.13 -14.75
N ASP A 465 -29.39 10.43 -14.68
CA ASP A 465 -28.97 11.33 -15.76
C ASP A 465 -27.49 11.73 -15.65
N GLN A 466 -26.72 11.05 -14.79
CA GLN A 466 -25.29 11.31 -14.66
C GLN A 466 -24.58 11.05 -15.98
N THR A 467 -23.92 12.07 -16.51
CA THR A 467 -23.01 11.95 -17.66
C THR A 467 -21.57 12.00 -17.17
N ILE A 468 -20.73 11.13 -17.73
CA ILE A 468 -19.34 10.97 -17.32
C ILE A 468 -18.49 11.24 -18.56
N ASP A 469 -17.56 12.19 -18.45
CA ASP A 469 -16.56 12.44 -19.47
C ASP A 469 -15.34 11.59 -19.19
N VAL A 470 -14.85 10.90 -20.22
CA VAL A 470 -13.66 10.04 -20.13
C VAL A 470 -12.69 10.46 -21.22
N HIS A 471 -11.50 10.89 -20.82
CA HIS A 471 -10.44 11.30 -21.73
C HIS A 471 -9.13 10.62 -21.37
N MET A 472 -8.32 10.32 -22.39
CA MET A 472 -6.98 9.75 -22.21
C MET A 472 -6.03 10.84 -21.70
N GLU A 473 -5.17 10.50 -20.73
CA GLU A 473 -4.15 11.42 -20.21
C GLU A 473 -3.06 11.65 -21.25
N GLU A 474 -2.67 12.92 -21.44
CA GLU A 474 -1.62 13.31 -22.39
C GLU A 474 -0.29 12.61 -22.05
N GLY A 475 0.36 12.03 -23.06
CA GLY A 475 1.61 11.27 -22.90
C GLY A 475 1.45 9.83 -22.42
N TYR A 476 0.23 9.36 -22.15
CA TYR A 476 -0.04 7.98 -21.74
C TYR A 476 -1.00 7.29 -22.72
N ARG A 477 -0.73 6.00 -23.01
CA ARG A 477 -1.59 5.19 -23.89
C ARG A 477 -2.68 4.40 -23.17
N SER A 478 -2.51 4.22 -21.85
CA SER A 478 -3.33 3.31 -21.05
C SER A 478 -3.96 3.96 -19.83
N ARG A 479 -3.89 5.29 -19.73
CA ARG A 479 -4.39 6.06 -18.60
C ARG A 479 -5.55 6.94 -19.02
N HIS A 480 -6.68 6.77 -18.35
CA HIS A 480 -7.95 7.42 -18.70
C HIS A 480 -8.51 8.11 -17.47
N ASN A 481 -8.77 9.41 -17.57
CA ASN A 481 -9.35 10.22 -16.50
C ASN A 481 -10.87 10.29 -16.70
N SER A 482 -11.61 10.01 -15.63
CA SER A 482 -13.08 10.03 -15.59
C SER A 482 -13.57 11.14 -14.67
N THR A 483 -14.43 12.02 -15.18
CA THR A 483 -14.99 13.13 -14.41
C THR A 483 -16.52 13.21 -14.58
N LYS A 484 -17.22 13.63 -13.53
CA LYS A 484 -18.67 13.90 -13.61
C LYS A 484 -18.87 15.20 -14.37
N ASN A 485 -19.68 15.17 -15.43
CA ASN A 485 -20.18 16.41 -16.02
C ASN A 485 -21.23 17.00 -15.08
N GLY A 486 -20.98 18.21 -14.58
CA GLY A 486 -21.98 18.94 -13.82
C GLY A 486 -23.23 19.10 -14.67
N THR A 487 -24.38 18.67 -14.15
CA THR A 487 -25.68 19.15 -14.65
C THR A 487 -25.60 20.66 -14.77
N LYS A 488 -25.73 21.20 -15.99
CA LYS A 488 -25.96 22.63 -16.21
C LYS A 488 -27.29 22.99 -15.54
N ASN A 489 -27.28 23.19 -14.23
CA ASN A 489 -28.33 23.94 -13.57
C ASN A 489 -28.21 25.35 -14.14
N GLY A 490 -29.25 25.75 -14.87
CA GLY A 490 -29.39 27.09 -15.44
C GLY A 490 -29.46 28.15 -14.34
N ALA A 491 -28.31 28.49 -13.76
CA ALA A 491 -28.12 29.78 -13.13
C ALA A 491 -27.96 30.78 -14.28
N LYS A 492 -29.06 31.44 -14.63
CA LYS A 492 -29.02 32.72 -15.36
C LYS A 492 -28.15 33.68 -14.56
N ASN A 493 -26.85 33.73 -14.87
CA ASN A 493 -26.04 34.91 -14.56
C ASN A 493 -26.52 36.02 -15.48
N GLY A 494 -27.60 36.69 -15.07
CA GLY A 494 -27.97 38.00 -15.57
C GLY A 494 -26.84 38.96 -15.25
N THR A 495 -26.13 39.38 -16.29
CA THR A 495 -25.26 40.54 -16.29
C THR A 495 -26.06 41.76 -15.85
N LYS A 496 -26.06 42.07 -14.55
CA LYS A 496 -26.42 43.40 -14.07
C LYS A 496 -25.16 44.26 -14.12
N ASN A 497 -25.01 44.98 -15.24
CA ASN A 497 -24.20 46.19 -15.32
C ASN A 497 -24.73 47.22 -14.32
N GLY A 498 -24.11 47.29 -13.15
CA GLY A 498 -24.33 48.34 -12.15
C GLY A 498 -23.36 49.49 -12.37
N ASN A 499 -23.72 50.38 -13.28
CA ASN A 499 -23.04 51.65 -13.54
C ASN A 499 -23.26 52.59 -12.33
N ASN A 500 -22.27 52.75 -11.45
CA ASN A 500 -22.35 53.70 -10.34
C ASN A 500 -21.45 54.91 -10.61
N ASN A 501 -22.04 55.92 -11.24
CA ASN A 501 -21.46 57.23 -11.43
C ASN A 501 -22.52 58.29 -11.03
N LYS A 502 -22.36 58.89 -9.84
CA LYS A 502 -22.89 60.20 -9.38
C LYS A 502 -22.48 60.38 -7.90
N LYS A 503 -21.44 61.16 -7.55
CA LYS A 503 -21.32 62.63 -7.46
C LYS A 503 -22.37 63.32 -6.56
N LYS A 504 -21.85 64.09 -5.60
CA LYS A 504 -22.47 65.16 -4.76
C LYS A 504 -23.29 64.62 -3.58
N LYS A 505 -23.10 65.04 -2.33
CA LYS A 505 -22.65 66.31 -1.76
C LYS A 505 -21.94 66.06 -0.43
#